data_AF-A0A832BZW2-F1
#
_entry.id   AF-A0A832BZW2-F1
#
_cell.length_a   1.000
_cell.length_b   1.000
_cell.length_c   1.000
_cell.angle_alpha   90.00
_cell.angle_beta   90.00
_cell.angle_gamma   90.00
#
_symmetry.space_group_name_H-M   'P 1'
#
loop_
_entity.id
_entity.type
_entity.pdbx_description
1 polymer ?
#
loop_
_entity_poly.entity_id
_entity_poly.type
_entity_poly.pdbx_seq_one_letter_code
_entity_poly.pdbx_strand_id
1 'polypeptide(L)' 'MLGEVLTGVLSVAVGEGITVYDASYVYAAKVMRLALVTDDVKLRSVAGKHVKVLSSAQLLP' A
#
# COMPACT_ATOMS: atom_id res chain seq x y z
N MET A 1 16.01 3.16 -12.48
CA MET A 1 15.51 3.37 -11.11
C MET A 1 14.16 4.10 -11.06
N LEU A 2 14.03 5.39 -11.43
CA LEU A 2 12.74 6.09 -11.29
C LEU A 2 11.60 5.45 -12.12
N GLY A 3 11.92 4.98 -13.34
CA GLY A 3 10.95 4.30 -14.21
C GLY A 3 10.42 2.98 -13.64
N GLU A 4 11.24 2.22 -12.92
CA GLU A 4 10.82 0.94 -12.32
C GLU A 4 9.88 1.17 -11.13
N VAL A 5 10.19 2.16 -10.29
CA VAL A 5 9.31 2.57 -9.18
C VAL A 5 7.96 3.02 -9.72
N LEU A 6 7.95 3.90 -10.74
CA LEU A 6 6.70 4.38 -11.33
C LEU A 6 5.89 3.23 -11.95
N THR A 7 6.53 2.33 -12.67
CA THR A 7 5.88 1.14 -13.27
C THR A 7 5.27 0.25 -12.20
N GLY A 8 6.00 0.01 -11.10
CA GLY A 8 5.52 -0.78 -9.97
C GLY A 8 4.32 -0.16 -9.27
N VAL A 9 4.35 1.16 -9.03
CA VAL A 9 3.21 1.89 -8.44
C VAL A 9 1.99 1.85 -9.36
N LEU A 10 2.16 2.09 -10.66
CA LEU A 10 1.06 2.06 -11.62
C LEU A 10 0.45 0.66 -11.77
N SER A 11 1.27 -0.39 -11.71
CA SER A 11 0.80 -1.78 -11.71
C SER A 11 -0.12 -2.07 -10.53
N VAL A 12 0.24 -1.61 -9.32
CA VAL A 12 -0.62 -1.73 -8.13
C VAL A 12 -1.90 -0.89 -8.27
N ALA A 13 -1.78 0.36 -8.74
CA ALA A 13 -2.93 1.26 -8.89
C ALA A 13 -3.98 0.69 -9.85
N VAL A 14 -3.55 0.23 -11.02
CA VAL A 14 -4.43 -0.37 -12.04
C VAL A 14 -4.97 -1.71 -11.56
N GLY A 15 -4.13 -2.57 -10.97
CA GLY A 15 -4.53 -3.92 -10.53
C GLY A 15 -5.55 -3.92 -9.39
N GLU A 16 -5.49 -2.94 -8.47
CA GLU A 16 -6.39 -2.86 -7.32
C GLU A 16 -7.49 -1.80 -7.46
N GLY A 17 -7.49 -1.02 -8.55
CA GLY A 17 -8.48 0.05 -8.76
C GLY A 17 -8.41 1.15 -7.69
N ILE A 18 -7.19 1.56 -7.33
CA ILE A 18 -6.91 2.62 -6.35
C ILE A 18 -6.12 3.77 -6.95
N THR A 19 -6.06 4.89 -6.23
CA THR A 19 -5.31 6.05 -6.69
C THR A 19 -3.82 5.74 -6.79
N VAL A 20 -3.09 6.47 -7.65
CA VAL A 20 -1.62 6.39 -7.72
C VAL A 20 -0.99 6.70 -6.36
N TYR A 21 -1.62 7.59 -5.58
CA TYR A 21 -1.16 7.95 -4.24
C TYR A 21 -1.25 6.78 -3.26
N ASP A 22 -2.41 6.13 -3.18
CA ASP A 22 -2.60 4.94 -2.33
C ASP A 22 -1.67 3.79 -2.74
N ALA A 23 -1.56 3.56 -4.05
CA ALA A 23 -0.67 2.55 -4.60
C ALA A 23 0.80 2.82 -4.26
N SER A 24 1.20 4.09 -4.14
CA SER A 24 2.57 4.44 -3.76
C SER A 24 2.93 3.95 -2.35
N TYR A 25 1.99 4.03 -1.39
CA TYR A 25 2.18 3.50 -0.05
C TYR A 25 2.25 1.98 -0.04
N VAL A 26 1.36 1.31 -0.78
CA VAL A 26 1.34 -0.15 -0.89
C VAL A 26 2.64 -0.65 -1.52
N TYR A 27 3.08 -0.02 -2.61
CA TYR A 27 4.31 -0.38 -3.31
C TYR A 27 5.53 -0.16 -2.42
N ALA A 28 5.64 1.00 -1.78
CA ALA A 28 6.74 1.29 -0.84
C ALA A 28 6.80 0.27 0.30
N ALA A 29 5.68 0.00 0.96
CA ALA A 29 5.60 -1.01 2.02
C ALA A 29 6.02 -2.40 1.52
N LYS A 30 5.62 -2.78 0.30
CA LYS A 30 5.97 -4.07 -0.31
C LYS A 30 7.47 -4.20 -0.57
N VAL A 31 8.08 -3.23 -1.25
CA VAL A 31 9.51 -3.30 -1.62
C VAL A 31 10.42 -3.16 -0.40
N MET A 32 10.00 -2.39 0.61
CA MET A 32 10.73 -2.21 1.86
C MET A 32 10.43 -3.28 2.92
N ARG A 33 9.48 -4.19 2.66
CA ARG A 33 9.02 -5.24 3.60
C ARG A 33 8.50 -4.68 4.93
N LEU A 34 7.71 -3.61 4.86
CA LEU A 34 7.09 -2.94 6.00
C LEU A 34 5.61 -3.30 6.11
N ALA A 35 5.04 -3.04 7.29
CA ALA A 35 3.58 -2.99 7.43
C ALA A 35 3.07 -1.62 6.97
N LEU A 36 1.91 -1.59 6.29
CA LEU A 36 1.18 -0.35 6.03
C LEU A 36 0.24 -0.08 7.20
N VAL A 37 0.31 1.10 7.80
CA VAL A 37 -0.63 1.55 8.83
C VAL A 37 -1.63 2.49 8.17
N THR A 38 -2.92 2.15 8.19
CA THR A 38 -3.98 3.01 7.66
C THR A 38 -5.32 2.72 8.32
N ASP A 39 -6.08 3.79 8.59
CA ASP A 39 -7.46 3.70 9.04
C ASP A 39 -8.47 3.78 7.90
N ASP A 40 -8.00 4.03 6.66
CA ASP A 40 -8.84 3.94 5.46
C ASP A 40 -9.24 2.48 5.21
N VAL A 41 -10.54 2.22 5.32
CA VAL A 41 -11.12 0.87 5.21
C VAL A 41 -10.94 0.28 3.81
N LYS A 42 -11.08 1.11 2.76
CA LYS A 42 -10.95 0.66 1.38
C LYS A 42 -9.48 0.30 1.09
N LEU A 43 -8.55 1.18 1.47
CA LEU A 43 -7.13 0.95 1.29
C LEU A 43 -6.66 -0.28 2.08
N ARG A 44 -7.10 -0.44 3.33
CA ARG A 44 -6.78 -1.61 4.14
C ARG A 44 -7.20 -2.92 3.48
N SER A 45 -8.40 -2.95 2.89
CA SER A 45 -8.91 -4.14 2.20
C SER A 45 -8.07 -4.54 0.99
N VAL A 46 -7.63 -3.58 0.17
CA VAL A 46 -6.86 -3.90 -1.05
C VAL A 46 -5.38 -4.11 -0.75
N ALA A 47 -4.79 -3.31 0.15
CA ALA A 47 -3.38 -3.39 0.52
C ALA A 47 -3.03 -4.70 1.23
N GLY A 48 -3.99 -5.31 1.95
CA GLY A 48 -3.82 -6.59 2.64
C GLY A 48 -3.47 -7.76 1.73
N LYS A 49 -3.71 -7.65 0.42
CA LYS A 49 -3.29 -8.65 -0.59
C LYS A 49 -1.79 -8.60 -0.89
N HIS A 50 -1.13 -7.49 -0.58
CA HIS A 50 0.27 -7.19 -0.96
C HIS A 50 1.20 -7.10 0.24
N VAL A 51 0.71 -6.58 1.37
CA VAL A 51 1.51 -6.29 2.57
C VAL A 51 0.69 -6.55 3.83
N LYS A 52 1.38 -6.67 4.98
CA LYS A 52 0.71 -6.62 6.28
C LYS A 52 0.10 -5.23 6.46
N VAL A 53 -1.16 -5.15 6.89
CA VAL A 53 -1.84 -3.88 7.18
C VAL A 53 -2.30 -3.85 8.64
N LEU A 54 -2.17 -2.68 9.27
CA LEU A 54 -2.64 -2.39 10.64
C LEU A 54 -3.52 -1.14 10.63
N SER A 55 -4.47 -1.04 11.55
CA SER A 55 -5.08 0.24 11.92
C SER A 55 -4.24 0.96 12.96
N SER A 56 -4.40 2.29 13.09
CA SER A 56 -3.70 3.06 14.11
C SER A 56 -4.05 2.59 15.53
N ALA A 57 -5.30 2.16 15.74
CA ALA A 57 -5.78 1.63 17.02
C ALA A 57 -4.99 0.38 17.49
N GLN A 58 -4.40 -0.39 16.58
CA GLN A 58 -3.58 -1.56 16.93
C GLN A 58 -2.17 -1.19 17.44
N LEU A 59 -1.79 0.09 17.38
CA LEU A 59 -0.51 0.60 17.87
C LEU A 59 -0.61 1.26 19.25
N LEU A 60 -1.83 1.37 19.78
CA LEU A 60 -2.05 1.93 21.12
C LEU A 60 -1.73 0.86 22.20
N PRO A 61 -1.14 1.25 23.34
CA PRO A 61 -0.87 0.36 24.47
C PRO A 61 -2.10 -0.31 25.07
#